data_AF-A0A931QZ39-F1
#
_entry.id   AF-A0A931QZ39-F1
#
_cell.length_a   1.000
_cell.length_b   1.000
_cell.length_c   1.000
_cell.angle_alpha   90.00
_cell.angle_beta   90.00
_cell.angle_gamma   90.00
#
_symmetry.space_group_name_H-M   'P 1'
#
loop_
_entity.id
_entity.type
_entity.pdbx_description
1 polymer ?
#
loop_
_entity_poly.entity_id
_entity_poly.type
_entity_poly.pdbx_seq_one_letter_code
_entity_poly.pdbx_strand_id
1 'polypeptide(L)'
;DYTVEADIRATERRRQKGDAGLVAQRYSLVLFGNHQRLELQSWQPETKRTVSIPFSWKADTWYRLKLRVENLPDGKVRALGKAWPASEKEPPDWVVERIDPIPNRQGSPGIYADAPFEIFFDNLKVTPNE
;
A
#
# COMPACT_ATOMS: atom_id res chain seq x y z
N ASP A 1 -11.44 -5.65 11.57
CA ASP A 1 -11.15 -5.33 10.16
C ASP A 1 -11.13 -3.83 9.98
N TYR A 2 -10.14 -3.32 9.26
CA TYR A 2 -9.97 -1.88 9.09
C TYR A 2 -9.27 -1.53 7.78
N THR A 3 -9.42 -0.26 7.41
CA THR A 3 -8.80 0.37 6.26
C THR A 3 -7.80 1.42 6.73
N VAL A 4 -6.65 1.47 6.07
CA VAL A 4 -5.65 2.53 6.23
C VAL A 4 -5.56 3.29 4.91
N GLU A 5 -5.62 4.62 4.98
CA GLU A 5 -5.38 5.50 3.84
C GLU A 5 -4.44 6.63 4.25
N ALA A 6 -3.58 7.06 3.32
CA ALA A 6 -2.74 8.24 3.49
C ALA A 6 -2.30 8.79 2.13
N ASP A 7 -1.91 10.06 2.12
CA ASP A 7 -1.17 10.66 1.02
C ASP A 7 0.32 10.47 1.23
N ILE A 8 1.02 10.15 0.15
CA ILE A 8 2.45 9.86 0.14
C ILE A 8 3.11 10.66 -0.98
N ARG A 9 4.25 11.26 -0.68
CA ARG A 9 5.10 11.94 -1.67
C ARG A 9 6.56 11.59 -1.44
N ALA A 10 7.20 11.06 -2.47
CA ALA A 10 8.64 10.79 -2.45
C ALA A 10 9.40 11.86 -3.26
N THR A 11 10.57 12.26 -2.75
CA THR A 11 11.51 13.09 -3.49
C THR A 11 12.38 12.23 -4.41
N GLU A 12 12.94 12.83 -5.46
CA GLU A 12 13.96 12.18 -6.28
C GLU A 12 15.28 12.98 -6.24
N ARG A 13 16.36 12.31 -5.84
CA ARG A 13 17.71 12.85 -5.93
C ARG A 13 18.64 11.79 -6.47
N ARG A 14 19.60 12.19 -7.33
CA ARG A 14 20.58 11.27 -7.93
C ARG A 14 19.93 10.06 -8.62
N ARG A 15 18.75 10.24 -9.25
CA ARG A 15 17.95 9.17 -9.89
C ARG A 15 17.53 8.04 -8.94
N GLN A 16 17.38 8.36 -7.65
CA GLN A 16 16.88 7.46 -6.63
C GLN A 16 15.58 8.04 -6.07
N LYS A 17 14.52 7.25 -6.14
CA LYS A 17 13.23 7.51 -5.52
C LYS A 17 12.94 6.38 -4.53
N GLY A 18 12.62 6.77 -3.31
CA GLY A 18 12.31 5.82 -2.23
C GLY A 18 10.99 5.09 -2.42
N ASP A 19 10.83 4.04 -1.63
CA ASP A 19 9.65 3.21 -1.57
C ASP A 19 8.81 3.61 -0.36
N ALA A 20 7.49 3.68 -0.53
CA ALA A 20 6.60 4.04 0.56
C ALA A 20 5.25 3.37 0.49
N GLY A 21 4.64 3.16 1.66
CA GLY A 21 3.43 2.37 1.74
C GLY A 21 2.68 2.46 3.05
N LEU A 22 1.62 1.67 3.10
CA LEU A 22 0.73 1.51 4.23
C LEU A 22 0.76 0.07 4.73
N VAL A 23 0.53 -0.11 6.03
CA VAL A 23 0.42 -1.41 6.67
C VAL A 23 -0.94 -1.52 7.34
N ALA A 24 -1.65 -2.62 7.08
CA ALA A 24 -2.89 -2.98 7.74
C ALA A 24 -2.91 -4.49 8.02
N GLN A 25 -3.11 -4.88 9.27
CA GLN A 25 -3.16 -6.27 9.74
C GLN A 25 -1.97 -7.12 9.24
N ARG A 26 -0.77 -6.52 9.22
CA ARG A 26 0.48 -7.12 8.69
C ARG A 26 0.51 -7.35 7.18
N TYR A 27 -0.45 -6.82 6.44
CA TYR A 27 -0.35 -6.65 4.99
C TYR A 27 0.20 -5.27 4.67
N SER A 28 1.08 -5.19 3.69
CA SER A 28 1.71 -3.97 3.23
C SER A 28 1.32 -3.69 1.78
N LEU A 29 0.91 -2.45 1.52
CA LEU A 29 0.70 -1.89 0.19
C LEU A 29 1.80 -0.85 -0.07
N VAL A 30 2.73 -1.13 -0.98
CA VAL A 30 3.95 -0.33 -1.16
C VAL A 30 4.11 0.12 -2.61
N LEU A 31 4.28 1.42 -2.81
CA LEU A 31 4.78 2.01 -4.05
C LEU A 31 6.31 1.89 -4.08
N PHE A 32 6.82 1.18 -5.07
CA PHE A 32 8.25 1.09 -5.30
C PHE A 32 8.71 2.17 -6.27
N GLY A 33 9.59 3.04 -5.78
CA GLY A 33 10.08 4.24 -6.43
C GLY A 33 10.87 3.92 -7.69
N ASN A 34 12.03 3.31 -7.51
CA ASN A 34 12.91 2.97 -8.62
C ASN A 34 12.33 1.87 -9.53
N HIS A 35 11.55 0.94 -8.98
CA HIS A 35 11.00 -0.18 -9.73
C HIS A 35 9.67 0.14 -10.44
N GLN A 36 9.06 1.31 -10.18
CA GLN A 36 7.82 1.75 -10.83
C GLN A 36 6.69 0.70 -10.78
N ARG A 37 6.38 0.22 -9.57
CA ARG A 37 5.36 -0.80 -9.34
C ARG A 37 4.65 -0.60 -8.00
N LEU A 38 3.46 -1.18 -7.90
CA LEU A 38 2.69 -1.27 -6.66
C LEU A 38 2.65 -2.73 -6.22
N GLU A 39 2.99 -3.00 -4.96
CA GLU A 39 2.93 -4.36 -4.41
C GLU A 39 2.03 -4.46 -3.20
N LEU A 40 1.28 -5.56 -3.13
CA LEU A 40 0.49 -5.98 -1.98
C LEU A 40 1.00 -7.33 -1.46
N GLN A 41 1.45 -7.36 -0.21
CA GLN A 41 2.12 -8.53 0.39
C GLN A 41 1.94 -8.64 1.90
N SER A 42 2.09 -9.85 2.45
CA SER A 42 2.08 -10.10 3.90
C SER A 42 3.46 -9.98 4.56
N TRP A 43 4.54 -10.16 3.81
CA TRP A 43 5.92 -10.08 4.33
C TRP A 43 6.94 -9.97 3.17
N GLN A 44 7.88 -9.01 3.27
CA GLN A 44 8.97 -8.77 2.31
C GLN A 44 10.21 -9.60 2.70
N PRO A 45 10.22 -10.91 2.41
CA PRO A 45 10.93 -11.48 1.25
C PRO A 45 10.07 -12.50 0.48
N GLU A 46 8.78 -12.59 0.78
CA GLU A 46 7.91 -13.65 0.28
C GLU A 46 7.30 -13.28 -1.07
N THR A 47 7.93 -13.74 -2.15
CA THR A 47 7.53 -13.36 -3.51
C THR A 47 6.33 -14.13 -4.07
N LYS A 48 6.09 -15.37 -3.61
CA LYS A 48 5.07 -16.26 -4.20
C LYS A 48 3.63 -15.74 -4.06
N ARG A 49 3.28 -15.14 -2.91
CA ARG A 49 1.95 -14.58 -2.65
C ARG A 49 1.91 -13.06 -2.77
N THR A 50 2.93 -12.45 -3.34
CA THR A 50 2.96 -11.00 -3.59
C THR A 50 2.21 -10.70 -4.88
N VAL A 51 1.26 -9.76 -4.82
CA VAL A 51 0.60 -9.21 -6.00
C VAL A 51 1.35 -7.95 -6.40
N SER A 52 1.87 -7.92 -7.62
CA SER A 52 2.69 -6.82 -8.14
C SER A 52 2.15 -6.39 -9.49
N ILE A 53 1.89 -5.10 -9.64
CA ILE A 53 1.48 -4.51 -10.91
C ILE A 53 2.42 -3.36 -11.31
N PRO A 54 2.69 -3.14 -12.60
CA PRO A 54 3.33 -1.92 -13.05
C PRO A 54 2.52 -0.70 -12.59
N PHE A 55 3.20 0.29 -12.01
CA PHE A 55 2.57 1.52 -11.55
C PHE A 55 3.56 2.67 -11.71
N SER A 56 3.34 3.50 -12.73
CA SER A 56 4.19 4.66 -12.94
C SER A 56 3.78 5.79 -12.00
N TRP A 57 4.73 6.25 -11.19
CA TRP A 57 4.50 7.32 -10.25
C TRP A 57 5.63 8.33 -10.22
N LYS A 58 5.25 9.61 -10.21
CA LYS A 58 6.16 10.75 -10.36
C LYS A 58 6.73 11.15 -9.00
N ALA A 59 7.99 11.59 -9.02
CA ALA A 59 8.57 12.28 -7.87
C ALA A 59 7.81 13.58 -7.58
N ASP A 60 7.90 14.05 -6.33
CA ASP A 60 7.34 15.33 -5.88
C ASP A 60 5.83 15.49 -6.15
N THR A 61 5.15 14.35 -6.34
CA THR A 61 3.72 14.27 -6.58
C THR A 61 3.07 13.48 -5.45
N TRP A 62 1.97 14.00 -4.90
CA TRP A 62 1.20 13.30 -3.88
C TRP A 62 0.36 12.20 -4.51
N TYR A 63 0.50 10.98 -3.99
CA TYR A 63 -0.32 9.84 -4.31
C TYR A 63 -1.09 9.42 -3.06
N ARG A 64 -2.40 9.22 -3.18
CA ARG A 64 -3.19 8.60 -2.13
C ARG A 64 -3.11 7.10 -2.28
N LEU A 65 -2.79 6.42 -1.18
CA LEU A 65 -2.88 4.97 -1.06
C LEU A 65 -4.05 4.63 -0.15
N LYS A 66 -4.69 3.50 -0.45
CA LYS A 66 -5.74 2.93 0.39
C LYS A 66 -5.57 1.42 0.44
N LEU A 67 -5.46 0.90 1.65
CA LEU A 67 -5.32 -0.51 1.95
C LEU A 67 -6.45 -0.94 2.87
N ARG A 68 -7.31 -1.84 2.39
CA ARG A 68 -8.40 -2.44 3.16
C ARG A 68 -8.11 -3.91 3.38
N VAL A 69 -8.24 -4.37 4.62
CA VAL A 69 -8.03 -5.79 4.97
C VAL A 69 -9.23 -6.34 5.73
N GLU A 70 -9.73 -7.48 5.27
CA GLU A 70 -10.97 -8.12 5.72
C GLU A 70 -10.71 -9.58 6.10
N ASN A 71 -11.18 -10.00 7.28
CA ASN A 71 -11.25 -11.39 7.67
C ASN A 71 -12.50 -12.01 7.06
N LEU A 72 -12.34 -13.06 6.26
CA LEU A 72 -13.45 -13.77 5.62
C LEU A 72 -14.03 -14.85 6.54
N PRO A 73 -15.33 -15.21 6.40
CA PRO A 73 -15.97 -16.24 7.21
C PRO A 73 -15.33 -17.63 7.12
N ASP A 74 -14.69 -17.93 5.99
CA ASP A 74 -13.99 -19.20 5.74
C ASP A 74 -12.57 -19.26 6.33
N GLY A 75 -12.20 -18.27 7.14
CA GLY A 75 -10.91 -18.20 7.83
C GLY A 75 -9.77 -17.60 6.99
N LYS A 76 -10.03 -17.22 5.74
CA LYS A 76 -9.07 -16.52 4.87
C LYS A 76 -9.06 -15.01 5.17
N VAL A 77 -8.09 -14.29 4.60
CA VAL A 77 -8.10 -12.83 4.57
C VAL A 77 -8.09 -12.32 3.14
N ARG A 78 -8.89 -11.28 2.90
CA ARG A 78 -8.86 -10.48 1.69
C ARG A 78 -8.15 -9.17 1.95
N ALA A 79 -7.12 -8.88 1.17
CA ALA A 79 -6.45 -7.59 1.18
C ALA A 79 -6.67 -6.91 -0.17
N LEU A 80 -7.08 -5.64 -0.13
CA LEU A 80 -7.41 -4.83 -1.29
C LEU A 80 -6.59 -3.55 -1.23
N GLY A 81 -5.96 -3.21 -2.35
CA GLY A 81 -5.09 -2.05 -2.46
C GLY A 81 -5.42 -1.21 -3.67
N LYS A 82 -5.27 0.10 -3.52
CA LYS A 82 -5.24 1.05 -4.65
C LYS A 82 -4.40 2.27 -4.35
N ALA A 83 -3.85 2.84 -5.42
CA ALA A 83 -3.03 4.03 -5.41
C ALA A 83 -3.41 4.92 -6.60
N TRP A 84 -3.50 6.24 -6.39
CA TRP A 84 -3.83 7.22 -7.42
C TRP A 84 -3.27 8.60 -7.06
N PRO A 85 -3.06 9.52 -8.01
CA PRO A 85 -2.66 10.89 -7.68
C PRO A 85 -3.70 11.54 -6.75
N ALA A 86 -3.24 12.17 -5.66
CA ALA A 86 -4.15 12.75 -4.66
C ALA A 86 -4.99 13.92 -5.23
N SER A 87 -4.56 14.51 -6.34
CA SER A 87 -5.31 15.53 -7.10
C SER A 87 -6.46 14.96 -7.93
N GLU A 88 -6.52 13.64 -8.11
CA GLU A 88 -7.54 12.95 -8.90
C GLU A 88 -8.59 12.30 -7.99
N LYS A 89 -9.74 11.97 -8.59
CA LYS A 89 -10.81 11.26 -7.87
C LYS A 89 -10.37 9.84 -7.54
N GLU A 90 -10.82 9.35 -6.39
CA GLU A 90 -10.62 7.95 -6.00
C GLU A 90 -11.22 7.03 -7.07
N PRO A 91 -10.43 6.10 -7.64
CA PRO A 91 -10.95 5.15 -8.61
C PRO A 91 -11.96 4.21 -7.92
N PRO A 92 -13.06 3.86 -8.61
CA PRO A 92 -14.11 3.02 -8.03
C PRO A 92 -13.59 1.61 -7.73
N ASP A 93 -12.75 1.07 -8.62
CA ASP A 93 -12.24 -0.29 -8.52
C ASP A 93 -10.94 -0.38 -7.71
N TRP A 94 -10.73 -1.53 -7.08
CA TRP A 94 -9.46 -1.89 -6.48
C TRP A 94 -8.48 -2.33 -7.56
N VAL A 95 -7.25 -1.81 -7.53
CA VAL A 95 -6.25 -2.10 -8.57
C VAL A 95 -5.45 -3.37 -8.26
N VAL A 96 -5.37 -3.76 -6.99
CA VAL A 96 -4.77 -5.02 -6.55
C VAL A 96 -5.65 -5.69 -5.50
N GLU A 97 -5.75 -7.01 -5.60
CA GLU A 97 -6.48 -7.87 -4.67
C GLU A 97 -5.66 -9.12 -4.35
N ARG A 98 -5.68 -9.53 -3.08
CA ARG A 98 -5.10 -10.80 -2.62
C ARG A 98 -6.06 -11.54 -1.69
N ILE A 99 -6.22 -12.84 -1.91
CA ILE A 99 -6.81 -13.78 -0.95
C ILE A 99 -5.68 -14.61 -0.34
N ASP A 100 -5.56 -14.57 0.98
CA ASP A 100 -4.54 -15.32 1.73
C ASP A 100 -5.16 -16.52 2.46
N PRO A 101 -4.82 -17.76 2.07
CA PRO A 101 -5.37 -18.96 2.69
C PRO A 101 -4.76 -19.29 4.07
N ILE A 102 -3.62 -18.66 4.42
CA ILE A 102 -2.93 -18.85 5.71
C ILE A 102 -2.61 -17.47 6.31
N PRO A 103 -3.65 -16.71 6.71
CA PRO A 103 -3.53 -15.27 6.87
C PRO A 103 -3.05 -14.81 8.25
N ASN A 104 -2.59 -13.56 8.29
CA ASN A 104 -2.57 -12.80 9.53
C ASN A 104 -3.94 -12.15 9.74
N ARG A 105 -4.59 -12.41 10.88
CA ARG A 105 -5.97 -11.93 11.15
C ARG A 105 -6.04 -10.63 11.95
N GLN A 106 -4.91 -10.19 12.50
CA GLN A 106 -4.77 -9.01 13.34
C GLN A 106 -3.40 -8.36 13.18
N GLY A 107 -3.30 -7.08 13.52
CA GLY A 107 -2.07 -6.30 13.54
C GLY A 107 -2.36 -4.81 13.62
N SER A 108 -1.38 -4.03 14.05
CA SER A 108 -1.51 -2.57 14.13
C SER A 108 -1.44 -1.93 12.75
N PRO A 109 -2.11 -0.76 12.55
CA PRO A 109 -1.88 0.06 11.36
C PRO A 109 -0.46 0.63 11.38
N GLY A 110 0.08 0.95 10.21
CA GLY A 110 1.40 1.56 10.11
C GLY A 110 1.66 2.21 8.76
N ILE A 111 2.76 2.94 8.69
CA ILE A 111 3.35 3.47 7.47
C ILE A 111 4.67 2.76 7.21
N TYR A 112 5.06 2.66 5.94
CA TYR A 112 6.32 2.05 5.51
C TYR A 112 7.10 3.05 4.66
N ALA A 113 8.40 3.15 4.91
CA ALA A 113 9.33 3.90 4.06
C ALA A 113 10.68 3.18 4.01
N ASP A 114 11.21 2.99 2.81
CA ASP A 114 12.60 2.64 2.55
C ASP A 114 13.14 3.62 1.52
N ALA A 115 14.00 4.53 1.95
CA ALA A 115 14.38 5.65 1.11
C ALA A 115 15.77 6.18 1.44
N PRO A 116 16.60 6.45 0.41
CA PRO A 116 17.85 7.19 0.60
C PRO A 116 17.62 8.70 0.84
N PHE A 117 16.42 9.20 0.56
CA PHE A 117 16.01 10.61 0.67
C PHE A 117 14.61 10.73 1.29
N GLU A 118 14.11 11.95 1.47
CA GLU A 118 12.87 12.21 2.20
C GLU A 118 11.63 11.63 1.52
N ILE A 119 10.76 11.04 2.34
CA ILE A 119 9.38 10.67 2.03
C ILE A 119 8.47 11.42 2.99
N PHE A 120 7.40 11.99 2.44
CA PHE A 120 6.39 12.72 3.18
C PHE A 120 5.10 11.90 3.23
N PHE A 121 4.45 11.95 4.39
CA PHE A 121 3.13 11.36 4.63
C PHE A 121 2.20 12.47 5.11
N ASP A 122 0.96 12.46 4.62
CA ASP A 122 -0.08 13.39 5.05
C ASP A 122 -1.45 12.68 5.06
N ASN A 123 -2.43 13.26 5.74
CA ASN A 123 -3.82 12.78 5.76
C ASN A 123 -3.98 11.29 6.16
N LEU A 124 -3.13 10.79 7.07
CA LEU A 124 -3.22 9.41 7.57
C LEU A 124 -4.55 9.20 8.30
N LYS A 125 -5.30 8.20 7.86
CA LYS A 125 -6.57 7.80 8.46
C LYS A 125 -6.62 6.30 8.65
N VAL A 126 -7.16 5.89 9.79
CA VAL A 126 -7.46 4.50 10.10
C VAL A 126 -8.93 4.43 10.47
N THR A 127 -9.71 3.64 9.72
CA THR A 127 -11.15 3.49 9.95
C THR A 127 -11.54 2.02 10.03
N PRO A 128 -12.51 1.66 10.89
CA PRO A 128 -13.17 0.36 10.79
C PRO A 128 -13.69 0.14 9.37
N ASN A 129 -13.72 -1.12 8.94
CA ASN A 129 -14.40 -1.48 7.70
C ASN A 129 -15.92 -1.41 7.92
N GLU A 130 -16.62 -0.77 6.99
CA GLU A 130 -18.07 -0.95 6.79
C GLU A 130 -18.38 -2.34 6.22
#